data_AF-A0A059X0E2-F1
#
_entry.id   AF-A0A059X0E2-F1
#
_cell.length_a   1.000
_cell.length_b   1.000
_cell.length_c   1.000
_cell.angle_alpha   90.00
_cell.angle_beta   90.00
_cell.angle_gamma   90.00
#
_symmetry.space_group_name_H-M   'P 1'
#
loop_
_entity.id
_entity.type
_entity.pdbx_description
1 polymer ?
#
loop_
_entity_poly.entity_id
_entity_poly.type
_entity_poly.pdbx_seq_one_letter_code
_entity_poly.pdbx_strand_id
1 'polypeptide(L)'
;MDHTCVASLPGMWERTVLLGGFSKSHAMTGWRIGYTAAPPAILAAMRKVHQYIIMSAPTTGQEAAIEALKSGEPFVESMRQEYDRRRRLIVDGFNRLGLKCFEPRGAFYAFPSIESTGLSDEEFCDRLLMEEKVAVVPGSAFGMSGTGHVRASYATAYERIEEALVRIERFLNKLK
;
A
#
# COMPACT_ATOMS: atom_id res chain seq x y z
N MET A 1 -7.27 -16.39 -1.97
CA MET A 1 -8.51 -15.77 -1.47
C MET A 1 -8.79 -14.65 -2.44
N ASP A 2 -9.91 -14.74 -3.13
CA ASP A 2 -10.21 -13.82 -4.22
C ASP A 2 -10.75 -12.50 -3.68
N HIS A 3 -10.52 -11.41 -4.40
CA HIS A 3 -11.06 -10.12 -4.01
C HIS A 3 -12.56 -10.09 -4.27
N THR A 4 -13.35 -9.86 -3.22
CA THR A 4 -14.79 -9.67 -3.35
C THR A 4 -15.12 -8.18 -3.37
N CYS A 5 -15.66 -7.71 -4.49
CA CYS A 5 -16.17 -6.35 -4.58
C CYS A 5 -17.43 -6.20 -3.71
N VAL A 6 -17.46 -5.24 -2.80
CA VAL A 6 -18.63 -5.03 -1.91
C VAL A 6 -19.91 -4.80 -2.72
N ALA A 7 -19.82 -4.09 -3.85
CA ALA A 7 -20.95 -3.80 -4.71
C ALA A 7 -21.55 -5.05 -5.39
N SER A 8 -20.84 -6.19 -5.44
CA SER A 8 -21.37 -7.44 -6.00
C SER A 8 -22.15 -8.27 -4.98
N LEU A 9 -22.20 -7.86 -3.71
CA LEU A 9 -22.95 -8.55 -2.67
C LEU A 9 -24.46 -8.21 -2.76
N PRO A 10 -25.36 -9.13 -2.39
CA PRO A 10 -26.81 -8.88 -2.43
C PRO A 10 -27.21 -7.60 -1.69
N GLY A 11 -27.93 -6.69 -2.37
CA GLY A 11 -28.44 -5.43 -1.81
C GLY A 11 -27.38 -4.37 -1.46
N MET A 12 -26.12 -4.58 -1.86
CA MET A 12 -25.03 -3.63 -1.59
C MET A 12 -24.82 -2.60 -2.70
N TRP A 13 -25.28 -2.85 -3.93
CA TRP A 13 -25.11 -1.92 -5.05
C TRP A 13 -25.67 -0.53 -4.74
N GLU A 14 -26.90 -0.47 -4.21
CA GLU A 14 -27.63 0.78 -3.95
C GLU A 14 -27.00 1.66 -2.86
N ARG A 15 -26.03 1.11 -2.11
CA ARG A 15 -25.39 1.76 -0.96
C ARG A 15 -23.86 1.76 -1.01
N THR A 16 -23.27 1.39 -2.14
CA THR A 16 -21.82 1.31 -2.32
C THR A 16 -21.33 2.30 -3.36
N VAL A 17 -20.36 3.14 -2.98
CA VAL A 17 -19.54 3.90 -3.94
C VAL A 17 -18.23 3.14 -4.11
N LEU A 18 -18.05 2.52 -5.28
CA LEU A 18 -16.82 1.83 -5.65
C LEU A 18 -15.82 2.84 -6.22
N LEU A 19 -14.64 2.92 -5.61
CA LEU A 19 -13.53 3.72 -6.10
C LEU A 19 -12.44 2.79 -6.62
N GLY A 20 -12.02 3.01 -7.87
CA GLY A 20 -10.94 2.27 -8.51
C GLY A 20 -9.90 3.21 -9.10
N GLY A 21 -8.70 2.69 -9.38
CA GLY A 21 -7.66 3.49 -9.99
C GLY A 21 -6.44 2.69 -10.43
N PHE A 22 -5.56 3.38 -11.15
CA PHE A 22 -4.45 2.75 -11.87
C PHE A 22 -3.10 2.92 -11.17
N SER A 23 -3.06 3.70 -10.09
CA SER A 23 -1.81 4.09 -9.42
C SER A 23 -0.99 2.89 -8.94
N LYS A 24 -1.67 1.85 -8.46
CA LYS A 24 -1.04 0.69 -7.82
C LYS A 24 -0.99 -0.51 -8.74
N SER A 25 -2.14 -0.91 -9.30
CA SER A 25 -2.25 -2.06 -10.21
C SER A 25 -1.37 -1.89 -11.45
N HIS A 26 -1.27 -0.68 -12.01
CA HIS A 26 -0.59 -0.42 -13.28
C HIS A 26 0.66 0.47 -13.12
N ALA A 27 1.15 0.66 -11.89
CA ALA A 27 2.27 1.57 -11.59
C ALA A 27 2.09 3.02 -12.08
N MET A 28 0.84 3.49 -12.26
CA MET A 28 0.53 4.81 -12.82
C MET A 28 0.40 5.92 -11.75
N THR A 29 1.24 5.92 -10.71
CA THR A 29 1.07 6.82 -9.54
C THR A 29 1.04 8.31 -9.92
N GLY A 30 1.92 8.72 -10.85
CA GLY A 30 2.02 10.10 -11.34
C GLY A 30 0.97 10.52 -12.37
N TRP A 31 0.18 9.58 -12.91
CA TRP A 31 -0.80 9.86 -13.98
C TRP A 31 -2.12 10.42 -13.47
N ARG A 32 -2.38 10.26 -12.16
CA ARG A 32 -3.53 10.83 -11.46
C ARG A 32 -4.88 10.45 -12.10
N ILE A 33 -5.01 9.20 -12.53
CA ILE A 33 -6.21 8.66 -13.18
C ILE A 33 -6.84 7.53 -12.36
N GLY A 34 -8.18 7.55 -12.30
CA GLY A 34 -9.01 6.55 -11.65
C GLY A 34 -10.46 6.68 -12.08
N TYR A 35 -11.33 5.87 -11.48
CA TYR A 35 -12.75 5.82 -11.82
C TYR A 35 -13.60 5.58 -10.57
N THR A 36 -14.89 5.89 -10.71
CA THR A 36 -15.90 5.60 -9.70
C THR A 36 -17.09 4.91 -10.34
N ALA A 37 -17.69 3.96 -9.63
CA ALA A 37 -18.98 3.38 -9.94
C ALA A 37 -19.88 3.53 -8.72
N ALA A 38 -21.07 4.09 -8.89
CA ALA A 38 -21.96 4.45 -7.78
C ALA A 38 -23.43 4.46 -8.23
N PRO A 39 -24.40 4.40 -7.28
CA PRO A 39 -25.81 4.59 -7.56
C PRO A 39 -26.06 5.87 -8.38
N PRO A 40 -26.99 5.86 -9.35
CA PRO A 40 -27.15 6.95 -10.32
C PRO A 40 -27.29 8.35 -9.71
N ALA A 41 -28.06 8.47 -8.61
CA ALA A 41 -28.26 9.74 -7.92
C ALA A 41 -26.95 10.30 -7.32
N ILE A 42 -26.14 9.42 -6.70
CA ILE A 42 -24.84 9.79 -6.13
C ILE A 42 -23.86 10.13 -7.25
N LEU A 43 -23.80 9.31 -8.31
CA LEU A 43 -22.90 9.54 -9.44
C LEU A 43 -23.18 10.89 -10.14
N ALA A 44 -24.45 11.26 -10.30
CA ALA A 44 -24.85 12.54 -10.86
C ALA A 44 -24.38 13.73 -9.99
N ALA A 45 -24.52 13.62 -8.67
CA ALA A 45 -24.03 14.64 -7.74
C ALA A 45 -22.49 14.75 -7.76
N MET A 46 -21.78 13.62 -7.75
CA MET A 46 -20.31 13.58 -7.87
C MET A 46 -19.83 14.25 -9.16
N ARG A 47 -20.49 13.96 -10.29
CA ARG A 47 -20.17 14.57 -11.59
C ARG A 47 -20.36 16.08 -11.57
N LYS A 48 -21.46 16.56 -10.98
CA LYS A 48 -21.72 18.01 -10.83
C LYS A 48 -20.60 18.69 -10.05
N VAL A 49 -20.21 18.14 -8.89
CA VAL A 49 -19.10 18.68 -8.09
C VAL A 49 -17.78 18.63 -8.87
N HIS A 50 -17.46 17.51 -9.50
CA HIS A 50 -16.24 17.33 -10.29
C HIS A 50 -16.11 18.37 -11.42
N GLN A 51 -17.21 18.70 -12.10
CA GLN A 51 -17.23 19.71 -13.16
C GLN A 51 -16.81 21.10 -12.68
N TYR A 52 -17.15 21.48 -11.44
CA TYR A 52 -16.80 22.79 -10.89
C TYR A 52 -15.44 22.85 -10.19
N ILE A 53 -14.88 21.72 -9.75
CA ILE A 53 -13.58 21.69 -9.07
C ILE A 53 -12.42 21.40 -10.05
N ILE A 54 -12.63 20.50 -11.02
CA ILE A 54 -11.56 19.96 -11.88
C ILE A 54 -11.90 20.05 -13.37
N MET A 55 -13.20 20.10 -13.72
CA MET A 55 -13.73 20.00 -15.08
C MET A 55 -13.61 18.60 -15.71
N SER A 56 -12.39 18.04 -15.83
CA SER A 56 -12.17 16.71 -16.42
C SER A 56 -10.85 16.07 -15.95
N ALA A 57 -10.75 14.74 -16.03
CA ALA A 57 -9.48 14.05 -15.83
C ALA A 57 -8.52 14.31 -17.01
N PRO A 58 -7.19 14.28 -16.82
CA PRO A 58 -6.23 14.54 -17.89
C PRO A 58 -6.43 13.61 -19.09
N THR A 59 -6.56 14.14 -20.30
CA THR A 59 -6.77 13.36 -21.54
C THR A 59 -5.69 12.29 -21.72
N THR A 60 -4.42 12.66 -21.52
CA THR A 60 -3.28 11.73 -21.58
C THR A 60 -3.42 10.59 -20.58
N GLY A 61 -3.95 10.86 -19.38
CA GLY A 61 -4.23 9.84 -18.37
C GLY A 61 -5.38 8.91 -18.76
N GLN A 62 -6.40 9.45 -19.42
CA GLN A 62 -7.53 8.65 -19.94
C GLN A 62 -7.07 7.70 -21.04
N GLU A 63 -6.29 8.16 -22.02
CA GLU A 63 -5.75 7.31 -23.09
C GLU A 63 -4.84 6.21 -22.55
N ALA A 64 -3.93 6.55 -21.62
CA ALA A 64 -3.08 5.56 -20.99
C ALA A 64 -3.86 4.53 -20.15
N ALA A 65 -4.94 4.95 -19.47
CA ALA A 65 -5.81 4.05 -18.74
C ALA A 65 -6.58 3.10 -19.67
N ILE A 66 -7.00 3.57 -20.86
CA ILE A 66 -7.62 2.72 -21.88
C ILE A 66 -6.65 1.64 -22.34
N GLU A 67 -5.39 2.00 -22.64
CA GLU A 67 -4.38 1.03 -23.04
C GLU A 67 -4.06 0.04 -21.91
N ALA A 68 -3.94 0.54 -20.68
CA ALA A 68 -3.74 -0.28 -19.50
C ALA A 68 -4.86 -1.33 -19.32
N LEU A 69 -6.13 -0.96 -19.55
CA LEU A 69 -7.25 -1.90 -19.48
C LEU A 69 -7.26 -2.93 -20.61
N LYS A 70 -6.78 -2.59 -21.81
CA LYS A 70 -6.78 -3.49 -22.98
C LYS A 70 -5.64 -4.49 -22.96
N SER A 71 -4.45 -4.03 -22.56
CA SER A 71 -3.19 -4.75 -22.78
C SER A 71 -2.34 -4.91 -21.51
N GLY A 72 -2.77 -4.34 -20.38
CA GLY A 72 -1.95 -4.24 -19.17
C GLY A 72 -1.83 -5.52 -18.34
N GLU A 73 -2.79 -6.44 -18.46
CA GLU A 73 -2.91 -7.61 -17.56
C GLU A 73 -1.62 -8.44 -17.41
N PRO A 74 -0.86 -8.78 -18.48
CA PRO A 74 0.39 -9.52 -18.33
C PRO A 74 1.44 -8.77 -17.49
N PHE A 75 1.50 -7.45 -17.59
CA PHE A 75 2.41 -6.62 -16.81
C PHE A 75 1.97 -6.52 -15.34
N VAL A 76 0.65 -6.44 -15.10
CA VAL A 76 0.07 -6.47 -13.76
C VAL A 76 0.42 -7.79 -13.06
N GLU A 77 0.28 -8.92 -13.76
CA GLU A 77 0.58 -10.24 -13.19
C GLU A 77 2.09 -10.40 -12.90
N SER A 78 2.96 -9.93 -13.79
CA SER A 78 4.41 -9.91 -13.55
C SER A 78 4.77 -9.06 -12.31
N MET A 79 4.19 -7.86 -12.18
CA MET A 79 4.37 -7.03 -10.99
C MET A 79 3.84 -7.72 -9.73
N ARG A 80 2.68 -8.39 -9.80
CA ARG A 80 2.08 -9.10 -8.67
C ARG A 80 3.00 -10.22 -8.16
N GLN A 81 3.60 -11.00 -9.06
CA GLN A 81 4.55 -12.06 -8.70
C GLN A 81 5.80 -11.49 -8.03
N GLU A 82 6.33 -10.39 -8.55
CA GLU A 82 7.49 -9.73 -7.98
C GLU A 82 7.18 -9.09 -6.60
N TYR A 83 5.99 -8.52 -6.41
CA TYR A 83 5.54 -8.09 -5.08
C TYR A 83 5.39 -9.27 -4.11
N ASP A 84 4.92 -10.43 -4.56
CA ASP A 84 4.84 -11.63 -3.71
C ASP A 84 6.23 -12.11 -3.27
N ARG A 85 7.21 -12.08 -4.18
CA ARG A 85 8.60 -12.40 -3.86
C ARG A 85 9.18 -11.44 -2.81
N ARG A 86 8.96 -10.13 -2.97
CA ARG A 86 9.40 -9.09 -2.01
C ARG A 86 8.69 -9.19 -0.66
N ARG A 87 7.40 -9.53 -0.68
CA ARG A 87 6.56 -9.74 0.50
C ARG A 87 7.10 -10.87 1.36
N ARG A 88 7.47 -12.00 0.77
CA ARG A 88 8.10 -13.12 1.49
C ARG A 88 9.42 -12.68 2.13
N LEU A 89 10.31 -12.06 1.35
CA LEU A 89 11.60 -11.56 1.86
C LEU A 89 11.44 -10.67 3.09
N ILE A 90 10.59 -9.64 3.00
CA ILE A 90 10.49 -8.66 4.09
C ILE A 90 9.80 -9.25 5.33
N VAL A 91 8.76 -10.08 5.16
CA VAL A 91 8.03 -10.70 6.27
C VAL A 91 8.91 -11.73 6.98
N ASP A 92 9.58 -12.60 6.24
CA ASP A 92 10.51 -13.59 6.80
C ASP A 92 11.69 -12.90 7.49
N GLY A 93 12.19 -11.81 6.89
CA GLY A 93 13.22 -10.95 7.47
C GLY A 93 12.80 -10.38 8.83
N PHE A 94 11.64 -9.73 8.91
CA PHE A 94 11.14 -9.18 10.18
C PHE A 94 10.97 -10.27 11.25
N ASN A 95 10.33 -11.39 10.90
CA ASN A 95 10.11 -12.49 11.84
C ASN A 95 11.43 -13.10 12.34
N ARG A 96 12.43 -13.27 11.46
CA ARG A 96 13.79 -13.72 11.84
C ARG A 96 14.46 -12.76 12.82
N LEU A 97 14.23 -11.46 12.67
CA LEU A 97 14.78 -10.42 13.53
C LEU A 97 14.03 -10.26 14.87
N GLY A 98 12.98 -11.05 15.12
CA GLY A 98 12.18 -10.96 16.34
C GLY A 98 11.13 -9.85 16.31
N LEU A 99 10.88 -9.25 15.15
CA LEU A 99 9.79 -8.30 14.92
C LEU A 99 8.60 -9.06 14.31
N LYS A 100 7.67 -9.48 15.16
CA LYS A 100 6.53 -10.33 14.74
C LYS A 100 5.73 -9.65 13.64
N CYS A 101 5.69 -10.25 12.45
CA CYS A 101 5.01 -9.70 11.30
C CYS A 101 3.98 -10.69 10.76
N PHE A 102 2.72 -10.27 10.72
CA PHE A 102 1.66 -11.01 10.05
C PHE A 102 1.92 -11.06 8.54
N GLU A 103 1.55 -12.16 7.90
CA GLU A 103 1.67 -12.34 6.45
C GLU A 103 0.53 -11.61 5.72
N PRO A 104 0.78 -10.48 5.03
CA PRO A 104 -0.27 -9.75 4.34
C PRO A 104 -0.73 -10.54 3.10
N ARG A 105 -2.04 -10.50 2.80
CA ARG A 105 -2.65 -11.18 1.65
C ARG A 105 -2.92 -10.26 0.45
N GLY A 106 -2.52 -9.00 0.55
CA GLY A 106 -2.72 -7.98 -0.48
C GLY A 106 -2.00 -6.69 -0.13
N ALA A 107 -2.15 -5.68 -1.00
CA ALA A 107 -1.37 -4.45 -0.98
C ALA A 107 0.15 -4.73 -1.10
N PHE A 108 0.98 -3.75 -0.72
CA PHE A 108 2.44 -3.87 -0.72
C PHE A 108 3.09 -3.36 0.57
N TYR A 109 2.40 -3.60 1.70
CA TYR A 109 2.84 -3.16 3.03
C TYR A 109 2.99 -4.35 3.98
N ALA A 110 4.08 -4.37 4.73
CA ALA A 110 4.25 -5.19 5.92
C ALA A 110 4.01 -4.32 7.17
N PHE A 111 3.53 -4.94 8.25
CA PHE A 111 3.16 -4.25 9.48
C PHE A 111 3.69 -5.01 10.71
N PRO A 112 5.03 -5.08 10.89
CA PRO A 112 5.63 -5.75 12.02
C PRO A 112 5.32 -5.03 13.34
N SER A 113 5.14 -5.82 14.40
CA SER A 113 5.16 -5.34 15.78
C SER A 113 6.60 -5.04 16.20
N ILE A 114 6.78 -3.92 16.88
CA ILE A 114 8.05 -3.48 17.47
C ILE A 114 8.01 -3.49 19.00
N GLU A 115 6.95 -4.02 19.62
CA GLU A 115 6.77 -4.03 21.07
C GLU A 115 7.95 -4.71 21.81
N SER A 116 8.59 -5.69 21.17
CA SER A 116 9.78 -6.37 21.68
C SER A 116 11.00 -5.46 21.87
N THR A 117 10.99 -4.26 21.28
CA THR A 117 12.07 -3.27 21.40
C THR A 117 11.90 -2.33 22.60
N GLY A 118 10.71 -2.27 23.20
CA GLY A 118 10.39 -1.34 24.29
C GLY A 118 10.26 0.13 23.88
N LEU A 119 10.49 0.47 22.61
CA LEU A 119 10.34 1.83 22.09
C LEU A 119 8.90 2.13 21.68
N SER A 120 8.52 3.40 21.69
CA SER A 120 7.32 3.84 20.97
C SER A 120 7.53 3.71 19.47
N ASP A 121 6.44 3.65 18.69
CA ASP A 121 6.53 3.57 17.22
C ASP A 121 7.15 4.81 16.59
N GLU A 122 6.85 6.01 17.11
CA GLU A 122 7.52 7.25 16.72
C GLU A 122 9.02 7.21 17.00
N GLU A 123 9.43 6.86 18.24
CA GLU A 123 10.85 6.81 18.61
C GLU A 123 11.61 5.77 17.78
N PHE A 124 11.02 4.58 17.56
CA PHE A 124 11.60 3.57 16.71
C PHE A 124 11.81 4.08 15.27
N CYS A 125 10.79 4.73 14.68
CA CYS A 125 10.88 5.26 13.32
C CYS A 125 11.98 6.33 13.20
N ASP A 126 12.01 7.28 14.13
CA ASP A 126 12.97 8.39 14.11
C ASP A 126 14.41 7.89 14.30
N ARG A 127 14.63 7.00 15.27
CA ARG A 127 15.96 6.44 15.53
C ARG A 127 16.44 5.57 14.39
N LEU A 128 15.59 4.68 13.87
CA LEU A 128 15.94 3.84 12.72
C LEU A 128 16.30 4.69 11.49
N LEU A 129 15.56 5.77 11.26
CA LEU A 129 15.86 6.72 10.19
C LEU A 129 17.18 7.46 10.43
N MET A 130 17.42 7.98 11.63
CA MET A 130 18.59 8.79 11.91
C MET A 130 19.87 7.95 11.97
N GLU A 131 19.82 6.79 12.62
CA GLU A 131 20.98 5.92 12.86
C GLU A 131 21.32 5.05 11.64
N GLU A 132 20.32 4.48 10.96
CA GLU A 132 20.54 3.49 9.89
C GLU A 132 20.02 3.94 8.51
N LYS A 133 19.41 5.12 8.40
CA LYS A 133 18.84 5.67 7.16
C LYS A 133 17.77 4.76 6.54
N VAL A 134 16.98 4.09 7.37
CA VAL A 134 15.82 3.30 6.94
C VAL A 134 14.54 4.01 7.39
N ALA A 135 13.73 4.44 6.44
CA ALA A 135 12.47 5.12 6.71
C ALA A 135 11.31 4.12 6.75
N VAL A 136 10.59 4.07 7.87
CA VAL A 136 9.29 3.39 8.03
C VAL A 136 8.29 4.39 8.60
N VAL A 137 6.99 4.06 8.56
CA VAL A 137 5.94 4.96 9.07
C VAL A 137 5.42 4.44 10.40
N PRO A 138 5.29 5.28 11.45
CA PRO A 138 4.75 4.85 12.74
C PRO A 138 3.31 4.34 12.57
N GLY A 139 3.00 3.24 13.25
CA GLY A 139 1.70 2.59 13.16
C GLY A 139 0.57 3.45 13.73
N SER A 140 0.86 4.24 14.77
CA SER A 140 -0.05 5.23 15.39
C SER A 140 -0.60 6.25 14.40
N ALA A 141 0.10 6.55 13.29
CA ALA A 141 -0.41 7.40 12.21
C ALA A 141 -1.63 6.80 11.48
N PHE A 142 -1.91 5.50 11.65
CA PHE A 142 -3.08 4.80 11.11
C PHE A 142 -4.18 4.61 12.16
N GLY A 143 -4.05 5.23 13.34
CA GLY A 143 -4.98 5.15 14.47
C GLY A 143 -4.42 4.34 15.64
N MET A 144 -5.12 4.39 16.78
CA MET A 144 -4.66 3.77 18.04
C MET A 144 -4.38 2.27 17.92
N SER A 145 -5.11 1.56 17.06
CA SER A 145 -4.88 0.11 16.83
C SER A 145 -3.56 -0.20 16.13
N GLY A 146 -2.88 0.81 15.58
CA GLY A 146 -1.56 0.66 14.98
C GLY A 146 -0.40 0.90 15.94
N THR A 147 -0.64 1.39 17.16
CA THR A 147 0.42 1.63 18.14
C THR A 147 1.24 0.35 18.39
N GLY A 148 2.55 0.50 18.58
CA GLY A 148 3.47 -0.63 18.76
C GLY A 148 3.81 -1.37 17.46
N HIS A 149 3.43 -0.82 16.30
CA HIS A 149 3.78 -1.35 14.99
C HIS A 149 4.38 -0.26 14.10
N VAL A 150 5.03 -0.68 13.02
CA VAL A 150 5.48 0.22 11.95
C VAL A 150 5.03 -0.30 10.59
N ARG A 151 4.71 0.60 9.66
CA ARG A 151 4.38 0.24 8.28
C ARG A 151 5.62 0.32 7.40
N ALA A 152 6.00 -0.82 6.83
CA ALA A 152 7.08 -0.93 5.86
C ALA A 152 6.51 -1.19 4.45
N SER A 153 6.83 -0.32 3.49
CA SER A 153 6.49 -0.53 2.08
C SER A 153 7.55 -1.40 1.41
N TYR A 154 7.14 -2.47 0.74
CA TYR A 154 8.03 -3.31 -0.07
C TYR A 154 7.85 -3.07 -1.58
N ALA A 155 7.26 -1.93 -1.96
CA ALA A 155 7.21 -1.45 -3.34
C ALA A 155 8.50 -0.72 -3.74
N THR A 156 9.63 -1.42 -3.66
CA THR A 156 10.97 -0.95 -4.03
C THR A 156 11.80 -2.11 -4.61
N ALA A 157 13.04 -1.86 -5.01
CA ALA A 157 13.95 -2.89 -5.50
C ALA A 157 14.22 -3.97 -4.43
N TYR A 158 14.39 -5.22 -4.85
CA TYR A 158 14.57 -6.36 -3.96
C TYR A 158 15.81 -6.20 -3.08
N GLU A 159 16.92 -5.75 -3.66
CA GLU A 159 18.21 -5.57 -3.00
C GLU A 159 18.15 -4.47 -1.94
N ARG A 160 17.25 -3.49 -2.11
CA ARG A 160 17.02 -2.43 -1.11
C ARG A 160 16.27 -2.95 0.12
N ILE A 161 15.43 -3.97 -0.05
CA ILE A 161 14.77 -4.64 1.07
C ILE A 161 15.81 -5.47 1.84
N GLU A 162 16.70 -6.19 1.15
CA GLU A 162 17.79 -6.92 1.79
C GLU A 162 18.70 -5.98 2.61
N GLU A 163 19.11 -4.87 2.01
CA GLU A 163 19.92 -3.86 2.67
C GLU A 163 19.19 -3.25 3.89
N ALA A 164 17.89 -2.97 3.76
CA ALA A 164 17.08 -2.46 4.87
C ALA A 164 17.01 -3.47 6.04
N LEU A 165 16.84 -4.76 5.75
CA LEU A 165 16.81 -5.81 6.78
C LEU A 165 18.15 -5.91 7.54
N VAL A 166 19.28 -5.82 6.83
CA VAL A 166 20.62 -5.81 7.46
C VAL A 166 20.80 -4.59 8.37
N ARG A 167 20.34 -3.43 7.93
CA ARG A 167 20.37 -2.18 8.71
C ARG A 167 19.48 -2.27 9.96
N ILE A 168 18.27 -2.80 9.81
CA ILE A 168 17.36 -3.03 10.95
C ILE A 168 17.99 -4.01 11.95
N GLU A 169 18.63 -5.08 11.48
CA GLU A 169 19.33 -6.02 12.36
C GLU A 169 20.44 -5.34 13.18
N ARG A 170 21.24 -4.47 12.56
CA ARG A 170 22.27 -3.68 13.25
C ARG A 170 21.65 -2.76 14.30
N PHE A 171 20.55 -2.08 13.97
CA PHE A 171 19.83 -1.24 14.91
C PHE A 171 19.32 -2.04 16.12
N LEU A 172 18.64 -3.16 15.88
CA LEU A 172 18.10 -4.02 16.95
C LEU A 172 19.21 -4.58 17.85
N ASN A 173 20.37 -4.90 17.30
CA ASN A 173 21.51 -5.36 18.10
C ASN A 173 22.14 -4.26 18.96
N LYS A 174 21.96 -2.97 18.65
CA LYS A 174 22.38 -1.85 19.51
C LYS A 174 21.41 -1.57 20.66
N LEU A 175 20.17 -2.06 20.57
CA LEU A 175 19.15 -1.91 21.62
C LEU A 175 19.25 -2.99 22.71
N LYS A 176 19.99 -4.07 22.44
CA LYS A 176 20.31 -5.13 23.41
C LYS A 176 21.49 -4.72 24.27
#